data_AF-A0A7C3WKB6-F1
#
_entry.id   AF-A0A7C3WKB6-F1
#
_cell.length_a   1.000
_cell.length_b   1.000
_cell.length_c   1.000
_cell.angle_alpha   90.00
_cell.angle_beta   90.00
_cell.angle_gamma   90.00
#
_symmetry.space_group_name_H-M   'P 1'
#
loop_
_entity.id
_entity.type
_entity.pdbx_description
1 polymer ?
#
loop_
_entity_poly.entity_id
_entity_poly.type
_entity_poly.pdbx_seq_one_letter_code
_entity_poly.pdbx_strand_id
1 'polypeptide(L)'
;MNKSKLNYLVDLLAFLFFVAVAFSGLAIFFFMPGGRQGRPQEFLGIKKSFWIGLHDWSGIIFIILVTTHFLLHWDWIVCMTKNIFQSEKCENETDDNLKP
;
A
#
# COMPACT_ATOMS: atom_id res chain seq x y z
N MET A 1 21.76 -9.21 -11.34
CA MET A 1 20.55 -8.43 -11.70
C MET A 1 20.57 -7.12 -10.93
N ASN A 2 20.29 -5.99 -11.57
CA ASN A 2 20.40 -4.67 -10.95
C ASN A 2 19.42 -4.54 -9.77
N LYS A 3 19.91 -4.14 -8.59
CA LYS A 3 19.08 -3.97 -7.38
C LYS A 3 17.88 -3.08 -7.64
N SER A 4 18.05 -2.00 -8.40
CA SER A 4 16.96 -1.10 -8.80
C SER A 4 15.86 -1.76 -9.62
N LYS A 5 16.20 -2.76 -10.46
CA LYS A 5 15.19 -3.52 -11.22
C LYS A 5 14.38 -4.45 -10.32
N LEU A 6 15.01 -5.04 -9.30
CA LEU A 6 14.31 -5.88 -8.32
C LEU A 6 13.38 -5.03 -7.45
N ASN A 7 13.84 -3.88 -6.97
CA ASN A 7 13.01 -2.97 -6.19
C ASN A 7 11.79 -2.50 -7.01
N TYR A 8 12.02 -2.05 -8.26
CA TYR A 8 10.94 -1.66 -9.16
C TYR A 8 9.95 -2.81 -9.45
N LEU A 9 10.46 -4.03 -9.60
CA LEU A 9 9.62 -5.21 -9.83
C LEU A 9 8.74 -5.53 -8.61
N VAL A 10 9.31 -5.47 -7.40
CA VAL A 10 8.56 -5.68 -6.15
C VAL A 10 7.47 -4.62 -6.00
N ASP A 11 7.78 -3.35 -6.27
CA ASP A 11 6.82 -2.25 -6.21
C ASP A 11 5.69 -2.42 -7.23
N LEU A 12 6.04 -2.79 -8.46
CA LEU A 12 5.06 -3.04 -9.52
C LEU A 12 4.13 -4.22 -9.16
N LEU A 13 4.70 -5.30 -8.62
CA LEU A 13 3.93 -6.45 -8.12
C LEU A 13 3.02 -6.02 -6.98
N ALA A 14 3.53 -5.31 -5.98
CA ALA A 14 2.74 -4.81 -4.87
C ALA A 14 1.56 -3.95 -5.34
N PHE A 15 1.79 -3.05 -6.31
CA PHE A 15 0.75 -2.24 -6.91
C PHE A 15 -0.31 -3.07 -7.65
N LEU A 16 0.10 -4.07 -8.43
CA LEU A 16 -0.84 -4.96 -9.12
C LEU A 16 -1.72 -5.75 -8.15
N PHE A 17 -1.13 -6.30 -7.09
CA PHE A 17 -1.87 -7.03 -6.07
C PHE A 17 -2.79 -6.10 -5.25
N PHE A 18 -2.34 -4.87 -4.97
CA PHE A 18 -3.19 -3.85 -4.35
C PHE A 18 -4.45 -3.60 -5.17
N VAL A 19 -4.32 -3.40 -6.49
CA VAL A 19 -5.47 -3.17 -7.37
C VAL A 19 -6.40 -4.39 -7.41
N ALA A 20 -5.85 -5.61 -7.46
CA ALA A 20 -6.64 -6.83 -7.44
C ALA A 20 -7.44 -7.02 -6.13
N VAL A 21 -6.79 -6.79 -4.97
CA VAL A 21 -7.43 -6.87 -3.65
C VAL A 21 -8.48 -5.77 -3.49
N ALA A 22 -8.16 -4.54 -3.89
CA ALA A 22 -9.08 -3.41 -3.82
C ALA A 22 -10.32 -3.65 -4.70
N PHE A 23 -10.13 -4.09 -5.94
CA PHE A 23 -11.24 -4.34 -6.87
C PHE A 23 -12.12 -5.50 -6.41
N SER A 24 -11.53 -6.62 -5.98
CA SER A 24 -12.28 -7.76 -5.45
C SER A 24 -13.01 -7.41 -4.16
N GLY A 25 -12.40 -6.63 -3.26
CA GLY A 25 -13.02 -6.16 -2.02
C GLY A 25 -14.17 -5.19 -2.27
N LEU A 26 -13.99 -4.21 -3.16
CA LEU A 26 -15.05 -3.30 -3.60
C LEU A 26 -16.20 -4.06 -4.26
N ALA A 27 -15.89 -5.07 -5.08
CA ALA A 27 -16.92 -5.90 -5.70
C ALA A 27 -17.74 -6.65 -4.64
N ILE A 28 -17.09 -7.27 -3.66
CA ILE A 28 -17.77 -7.94 -2.55
C ILE A 28 -18.60 -6.95 -1.73
N PHE A 29 -18.05 -5.78 -1.41
CA PHE A 29 -18.72 -4.78 -0.58
C PHE A 29 -19.94 -4.16 -1.27
N PHE A 30 -19.81 -3.74 -2.53
CA PHE A 30 -20.84 -3.00 -3.25
C PHE A 30 -21.94 -3.92 -3.79
N PHE A 31 -21.58 -5.05 -4.38
CA PHE A 31 -22.55 -5.96 -4.99
C PHE A 31 -23.09 -7.01 -4.02
N MET A 32 -22.44 -7.18 -2.86
CA MET A 32 -22.81 -8.23 -1.91
C MET A 32 -22.76 -7.80 -0.44
N PRO A 33 -23.43 -6.69 -0.07
CA PRO A 33 -23.50 -6.22 1.30
C PRO A 33 -24.13 -7.30 2.18
N GLY A 34 -23.32 -7.88 3.07
CA GLY A 34 -23.73 -8.97 3.94
C GLY A 34 -24.69 -8.49 5.02
N GLY A 35 -25.98 -8.69 4.80
CA GLY A 35 -27.00 -8.49 5.82
C GLY A 35 -28.26 -9.29 5.51
N ARG A 36 -28.40 -10.46 6.13
CA ARG A 36 -29.58 -11.35 6.18
C ARG A 36 -29.87 -12.25 4.95
N GLN A 37 -29.91 -13.55 5.28
CA GLN A 37 -30.99 -14.47 4.97
C GLN A 37 -31.05 -15.06 3.54
N GLY A 38 -30.57 -16.30 3.43
CA GLY A 38 -31.20 -17.37 2.64
C GLY A 38 -31.20 -17.28 1.12
N ARG A 39 -30.74 -16.19 0.50
CA ARG A 39 -30.63 -16.09 -0.96
C ARG A 39 -29.26 -16.59 -1.41
N PRO A 40 -29.17 -17.47 -2.44
CA PRO A 40 -27.90 -17.74 -3.07
C PRO A 40 -27.36 -16.41 -3.62
N GLN A 41 -26.27 -15.93 -3.00
CA GLN A 41 -25.60 -14.69 -3.39
C GLN A 41 -24.67 -15.04 -4.54
N GLU A 42 -25.26 -15.14 -5.72
CA GLU A 42 -24.58 -15.39 -6.98
C GLU A 42 -24.40 -14.03 -7.66
N PHE A 43 -23.16 -13.63 -7.89
CA PHE A 43 -22.87 -12.45 -8.67
C PHE A 43 -22.33 -12.90 -10.02
N LEU A 44 -23.03 -12.56 -11.11
CA LEU A 44 -22.67 -12.96 -12.48
C LEU A 44 -22.57 -14.50 -12.69
N GLY A 45 -23.35 -15.29 -11.96
CA GLY A 45 -23.29 -16.76 -12.00
C GLY A 45 -22.07 -17.37 -11.28
N ILE A 46 -21.27 -16.53 -10.60
CA ILE A 46 -20.13 -16.95 -9.80
C ILE A 46 -20.50 -16.82 -8.31
N LYS A 47 -20.23 -17.88 -7.55
CA LYS A 47 -20.51 -17.93 -6.11
C LYS A 47 -19.70 -16.85 -5.37
N LYS A 48 -20.32 -16.21 -4.37
CA LYS A 48 -19.63 -15.38 -3.37
C LYS A 48 -18.33 -15.97 -2.87
N SER A 49 -18.31 -17.28 -2.60
CA SER A 49 -17.15 -17.98 -2.02
C SER A 49 -15.91 -17.88 -2.91
N PHE A 50 -16.08 -17.83 -4.23
CA PHE A 50 -14.95 -17.70 -5.14
C PHE A 50 -14.36 -16.30 -5.08
N TRP A 51 -15.20 -15.27 -5.09
CA TRP A 51 -14.77 -13.87 -4.93
C TRP A 51 -14.07 -13.64 -3.59
N ILE A 52 -14.63 -14.17 -2.50
CA ILE A 52 -13.98 -14.13 -1.18
C ILE A 52 -12.64 -14.86 -1.21
N GLY A 53 -12.59 -16.08 -1.75
CA GLY A 53 -11.34 -16.84 -1.84
C GLY A 53 -10.26 -16.09 -2.62
N LEU A 54 -10.62 -15.49 -3.76
CA LEU A 54 -9.69 -14.69 -4.55
C LEU A 54 -9.21 -13.47 -3.77
N HIS A 55 -10.11 -12.78 -3.06
CA HIS A 55 -9.76 -11.63 -2.22
C HIS A 55 -8.82 -12.03 -1.08
N ASP A 56 -9.11 -13.11 -0.36
CA ASP A 56 -8.30 -13.56 0.78
C ASP A 56 -6.89 -13.99 0.33
N TRP A 57 -6.79 -14.80 -0.73
CA TRP A 57 -5.49 -15.25 -1.25
C TRP A 57 -4.66 -14.10 -1.82
N SER A 58 -5.29 -13.20 -2.59
CA SER A 58 -4.59 -12.01 -3.09
C SER A 58 -4.17 -11.07 -1.96
N GLY A 59 -4.97 -10.97 -0.90
CA GLY A 59 -4.66 -10.21 0.31
C GLY A 59 -3.44 -10.76 1.06
N ILE A 60 -3.35 -12.08 1.23
CA ILE A 60 -2.18 -12.72 1.86
C ILE A 60 -0.91 -12.43 1.06
N ILE A 61 -0.95 -12.59 -0.27
CA ILE A 61 0.20 -12.30 -1.13
C ILE A 61 0.57 -10.81 -1.06
N PHE A 62 -0.44 -9.94 -1.05
CA PHE A 62 -0.24 -8.50 -0.92
C PHE A 62 0.45 -8.11 0.39
N ILE A 63 0.08 -8.72 1.53
CA ILE A 63 0.73 -8.48 2.82
C ILE A 63 2.22 -8.84 2.77
N ILE A 64 2.57 -9.98 2.17
CA ILE A 64 3.97 -10.41 2.01
C ILE A 64 4.74 -9.43 1.14
N LEU A 65 4.14 -9.00 0.02
CA LEU A 65 4.75 -8.03 -0.90
C LEU A 65 4.96 -6.66 -0.23
N VAL A 66 3.97 -6.15 0.50
CA VAL A 66 4.06 -4.86 1.22
C VAL A 66 5.12 -4.93 2.32
N THR A 67 5.19 -6.04 3.06
CA THR A 67 6.23 -6.25 4.07
C THR A 67 7.62 -6.21 3.43
N THR A 68 7.80 -6.91 2.31
CA THR A 68 9.06 -6.92 1.55
C THR A 68 9.39 -5.53 1.02
N HIS A 69 8.40 -4.80 0.50
CA HIS A 69 8.55 -3.43 0.03
C HIS A 69 9.05 -2.51 1.16
N PHE A 70 8.45 -2.56 2.36
CA PHE A 70 8.90 -1.73 3.47
C PHE A 70 10.34 -2.03 3.89
N LEU A 71 10.75 -3.29 3.90
CA LEU A 71 12.14 -3.66 4.21
C LEU A 71 13.12 -3.11 3.16
N LEU A 72 12.74 -3.13 1.88
CA LEU A 72 13.56 -2.59 0.79
C LEU A 72 13.64 -1.05 0.82
N HIS A 73 12.57 -0.38 1.25
CA HIS A 73 12.47 1.09 1.26
C HIS A 73 12.71 1.70 2.65
N TRP A 74 13.09 0.90 3.65
CA TRP A 74 13.24 1.34 5.04
C TRP A 74 14.20 2.53 5.18
N ASP A 75 15.36 2.50 4.51
CA ASP A 75 16.32 3.59 4.51
C ASP A 75 15.74 4.90 3.96
N TRP A 76 14.93 4.80 2.89
CA TRP A 76 14.23 5.95 2.32
C TRP A 76 13.17 6.50 3.27
N ILE A 77 12.41 5.63 3.95
CA ILE A 77 11.38 6.04 4.92
C ILE A 77 12.01 6.78 6.10
N VAL A 78 13.11 6.24 6.66
CA VAL A 78 13.83 6.90 7.77
C VAL A 78 14.41 8.24 7.32
N CYS A 79 14.99 8.31 6.12
CA CYS A 79 15.51 9.54 5.56
C CYS A 79 14.41 10.59 5.35
N MET A 80 13.29 10.21 4.74
CA MET A 80 12.14 11.09 4.51
C MET A 80 11.51 11.56 5.82
N THR A 81 11.36 10.66 6.80
CA THR A 81 10.82 11.01 8.13
C THR A 81 11.72 12.01 8.84
N LYS A 82 13.04 11.81 8.80
CA LYS A 82 14.01 12.78 9.34
C LYS A 82 13.92 14.13 8.64
N ASN A 83 13.80 14.14 7.31
CA ASN A 83 13.68 15.38 6.53
C ASN A 83 12.41 16.16 6.84
N ILE A 84 11.27 15.48 7.04
CA ILE A 84 10.01 16.12 7.44
C ILE A 84 10.13 16.74 8.85
N PHE A 85 10.79 16.03 9.78
CA PHE A 85 10.96 16.48 11.16
C PHE A 85 12.12 17.48 11.38
N GLN A 86 13.10 17.58 10.47
CA GLN A 86 14.23 18.52 10.56
C GLN A 86 14.01 19.81 9.75
N SER A 87 12.75 20.21 9.51
CA SER A 87 12.45 21.49 8.86
C SER A 87 12.64 22.73 9.75
N GLU A 88 13.12 22.59 10.99
CA GLU A 88 13.37 23.71 11.89
C GLU A 88 14.83 23.70 12.37
N LYS A 89 15.75 24.31 11.58
CA LYS A 89 16.80 25.25 12.04
C LYS A 89 17.75 25.66 10.89
N CYS A 90 17.23 26.34 9.88
CA CYS A 90 18.07 27.07 8.92
C CYS A 90 17.48 28.46 8.65
N GLU A 91 17.33 29.27 9.68
CA GLU A 91 17.38 30.73 9.56
C GLU A 91 17.80 31.28 10.93
N ASN A 92 18.63 32.33 10.95
CA ASN A 92 19.07 33.12 12.11
C ASN A 92 20.46 32.77 12.71
N GLU A 93 21.53 32.85 11.91
CA GLU A 93 22.89 33.21 12.41
C GLU A 93 23.62 34.18 11.46
N THR A 94 22.89 34.98 10.66
CA THR A 94 23.50 35.99 9.77
C THR A 94 23.39 37.43 10.28
N ASP A 95 22.96 37.65 11.53
CA ASP A 95 22.70 39.00 12.06
C ASP A 95 23.59 39.41 13.25
N ASP A 96 24.75 38.75 13.48
CA ASP A 96 25.74 39.20 14.47
C ASP A 96 26.96 39.93 13.84
N ASN A 97 26.90 40.20 12.53
CA ASN A 97 27.96 40.93 11.81
C ASN A 97 27.59 42.36 11.40
N LEU A 98 26.54 42.95 11.98
CA LEU A 98 26.23 44.37 11.79
C LEU A 98 26.53 45.17 13.07
N LYS A 99 27.83 45.40 13.31
CA LYS A 99 28.30 46.46 14.21
C LYS A 99 29.08 47.52 13.40
N PRO A 100 28.51 48.72 13.19
CA PRO A 100 29.29 49.95 13.15
C PRO A 100 29.62 50.45 14.57
#